data_AF-A0A293MK73-F1
#
_entry.id   AF-A0A293MK73-F1
#
_cell.length_a   1.000
_cell.length_b   1.000
_cell.length_c   1.000
_cell.angle_alpha   90.00
_cell.angle_beta   90.00
_cell.angle_gamma   90.00
#
_symmetry.space_group_name_H-M   'P 1'
#
loop_
_entity.id
_entity.type
_entity.pdbx_description
1 polymer ?
#
loop_
_entity_poly.entity_id
_entity_poly.type
_entity_poly.pdbx_seq_one_letter_code
_entity_poly.pdbx_strand_id
1 'polypeptide(L)'
;MLDLLTFAMCYPYSETTEGAQFDSLLDLVASHGRVIFQLFQHSSVAIVKGAGMVMRAIIEEGDSEIARRMQDLALAEAALPRQESRLVALQHLARHLAGLCVTGHEGAMAALKRMLPPGLLAFLESKEKPPESQNVIRVRDNLQLAFDHSTKTQSKAAHVEHFLQHWKAHINPHQNDEKNQPRPIVLRKRRQRIKSEVNWPMFYYQFHEDHARPPVPTCNQSGNALSVSAGDGPGVRTPSRRDWPFQ
;
A
#
# COMPACT_ATOMS: atom_id res chain seq x y z
N MET A 1 8.56 -0.59 -21.33
CA MET A 1 9.46 0.42 -20.73
C MET A 1 9.09 0.75 -19.29
N LEU A 2 7.80 0.83 -18.94
CA LEU A 2 7.37 1.11 -17.57
C LEU A 2 7.85 0.03 -16.56
N ASP A 3 7.99 -1.21 -17.02
CA ASP A 3 8.51 -2.30 -16.19
C ASP A 3 9.95 -2.04 -15.70
N LEU A 4 10.80 -1.46 -16.54
CA LEU A 4 12.16 -1.08 -16.16
C LEU A 4 12.16 -0.09 -14.99
N LEU A 5 11.29 0.92 -15.07
CA LEU A 5 11.12 1.91 -14.00
C LEU A 5 10.58 1.25 -12.72
N THR A 6 9.66 0.29 -12.84
CA THR A 6 9.16 -0.43 -11.66
C THR A 6 10.24 -1.30 -11.01
N PHE A 7 11.13 -1.93 -11.78
CA PHE A 7 12.24 -2.69 -11.23
C PHE A 7 13.31 -1.80 -10.61
N ALA A 8 13.59 -0.64 -11.20
CA ALA A 8 14.59 0.29 -10.71
C ALA A 8 14.14 1.06 -9.45
N MET A 9 12.85 1.45 -9.38
CA MET A 9 12.37 2.39 -8.36
C MET A 9 11.39 1.80 -7.35
N CYS A 10 10.64 0.76 -7.70
CA CYS A 10 9.60 0.24 -6.84
C CYS A 10 10.11 -0.89 -5.95
N TYR A 11 9.58 -0.92 -4.73
CA TYR A 11 9.78 -2.02 -3.81
C TYR A 11 9.20 -3.34 -4.36
N PRO A 12 9.89 -4.49 -4.21
CA PRO A 12 11.09 -4.73 -3.40
C PRO A 12 12.41 -4.75 -4.18
N TYR A 13 12.41 -4.28 -5.43
CA TYR A 13 13.56 -4.38 -6.33
C TYR A 13 14.48 -3.14 -6.26
N SER A 14 13.95 -2.01 -5.79
CA SER A 14 14.71 -0.75 -5.63
C SER A 14 15.90 -0.83 -4.67
N GLU A 15 15.99 -1.88 -3.85
CA GLU A 15 17.05 -2.07 -2.85
C GLU A 15 18.42 -2.38 -3.47
N THR A 16 18.45 -2.84 -4.74
CA THR A 16 19.70 -3.16 -5.45
C THR A 16 20.30 -1.98 -6.20
N THR A 17 19.59 -0.84 -6.28
CA THR A 17 20.06 0.36 -6.98
C THR A 17 20.81 1.28 -6.02
N GLU A 18 21.96 1.81 -6.45
CA GLU A 18 22.76 2.75 -5.66
C GLU A 18 21.98 4.04 -5.37
N GLY A 19 22.11 4.59 -4.17
CA GLY A 19 21.33 5.75 -3.72
C GLY A 19 21.46 6.98 -4.61
N ALA A 20 22.68 7.33 -5.04
CA ALA A 20 22.90 8.52 -5.89
C ALA A 20 22.28 8.36 -7.30
N GLN A 21 22.37 7.16 -7.86
CA GLN A 21 21.76 6.85 -9.16
C GLN A 21 20.23 6.81 -9.05
N PHE A 22 19.70 6.30 -7.94
CA PHE A 22 18.28 6.30 -7.63
C PHE A 22 17.72 7.71 -7.50
N ASP A 23 18.40 8.60 -6.77
CA ASP A 23 17.98 10.00 -6.59
C ASP A 23 17.97 10.75 -7.94
N SER A 24 18.97 10.50 -8.80
CA SER A 24 19.03 11.05 -10.17
C SER A 24 17.90 10.52 -11.07
N LEU A 25 17.59 9.22 -10.97
CA LEU A 25 16.50 8.60 -11.72
C LEU A 25 15.13 9.12 -11.26
N LEU A 26 14.95 9.30 -9.95
CA LEU A 26 13.73 9.87 -9.38
C LEU A 26 13.47 11.27 -9.91
N ASP A 27 14.49 12.14 -9.95
CA ASP A 27 14.35 13.51 -10.47
C ASP A 27 14.00 13.51 -11.97
N LEU A 28 14.67 12.66 -12.76
CA LEU A 28 14.37 12.52 -14.19
C LEU A 28 12.94 12.03 -14.46
N VAL A 29 12.44 11.09 -13.66
CA VAL A 29 11.07 10.58 -13.83
C VAL A 29 10.06 11.62 -13.34
N ALA A 30 10.37 12.33 -12.25
CA ALA A 30 9.52 13.41 -11.74
C ALA A 30 9.39 14.58 -12.73
N SER A 31 10.43 14.90 -13.50
CA SER A 31 10.35 15.91 -14.55
C SER A 31 9.32 15.54 -15.64
N HIS A 32 9.03 14.25 -15.81
CA HIS A 32 8.05 13.71 -16.75
C HIS A 32 6.72 13.33 -16.05
N GLY A 33 6.43 13.87 -14.87
CA GLY A 33 5.26 13.51 -14.06
C GLY A 33 3.91 13.53 -14.80
N ARG A 34 3.71 14.46 -15.74
CA ARG A 34 2.48 14.53 -16.56
C ARG A 34 2.19 13.25 -17.34
N VAL A 35 3.22 12.58 -17.84
CA VAL A 35 3.08 11.31 -18.58
C VAL A 35 2.58 10.20 -17.64
N ILE A 36 3.02 10.21 -16.37
CA ILE A 36 2.54 9.25 -15.35
C ILE A 36 1.04 9.41 -15.12
N PHE A 37 0.54 10.65 -15.08
CA PHE A 37 -0.91 10.90 -14.94
C PHE A 37 -1.72 10.48 -16.16
N GLN A 38 -1.18 10.65 -17.37
CA GLN A 38 -1.82 10.12 -18.59
C GLN A 38 -1.95 8.58 -18.53
N LEU A 39 -0.97 7.89 -17.94
CA LEU A 39 -1.00 6.44 -17.80
C LEU A 39 -2.08 5.95 -16.82
N PHE A 40 -2.56 6.79 -15.90
CA PHE A 40 -3.71 6.44 -15.04
C PHE A 40 -5.03 6.36 -15.79
N GLN A 41 -5.13 6.99 -16.95
CA GLN A 41 -6.33 6.94 -17.80
C GLN A 41 -6.32 5.74 -18.75
N HIS A 42 -5.24 4.94 -18.76
CA HIS A 42 -5.13 3.81 -19.66
C HIS A 42 -6.08 2.67 -19.26
N SER A 43 -6.67 2.00 -20.27
CA SER A 43 -7.57 0.85 -20.07
C SER A 43 -6.91 -0.39 -19.43
N SER A 44 -5.58 -0.45 -19.41
CA SER A 44 -4.83 -1.61 -18.95
C SER A 44 -4.46 -1.46 -17.48
N VAL A 45 -5.03 -2.33 -16.64
CA VAL A 45 -4.80 -2.29 -15.20
C VAL A 45 -3.34 -2.55 -14.83
N ALA A 46 -2.59 -3.29 -15.66
CA ALA A 46 -1.15 -3.50 -15.44
C ALA A 46 -0.37 -2.19 -15.56
N ILE A 47 -0.71 -1.35 -16.54
CA ILE A 47 -0.09 -0.04 -16.76
C ILE A 47 -0.43 0.90 -15.61
N VAL A 48 -1.71 0.99 -15.23
CA VAL A 48 -2.16 1.81 -14.09
C VAL A 48 -1.48 1.39 -12.79
N LYS A 49 -1.37 0.07 -12.55
CA LYS A 49 -0.67 -0.47 -11.37
C LYS A 49 0.81 -0.09 -11.39
N GLY A 50 1.49 -0.27 -12.51
CA GLY A 50 2.89 0.11 -12.66
C GLY A 50 3.12 1.60 -12.42
N ALA A 51 2.32 2.45 -13.07
CA ALA A 51 2.37 3.90 -12.91
C ALA A 51 2.10 4.32 -11.46
N GLY A 52 1.15 3.68 -10.78
CA GLY A 52 0.83 3.97 -9.38
C GLY A 52 1.94 3.52 -8.42
N MET A 53 2.62 2.40 -8.70
CA MET A 53 3.78 1.99 -7.92
C MET A 53 4.95 2.97 -8.08
N VAL A 54 5.18 3.44 -9.31
CA VAL A 54 6.21 4.47 -9.59
C VAL A 54 5.88 5.78 -8.88
N MET A 55 4.63 6.23 -8.99
CA MET A 55 4.19 7.45 -8.33
C MET A 55 4.34 7.38 -6.81
N ARG A 56 3.96 6.24 -6.21
CA ARG A 56 4.17 5.96 -4.80
C ARG A 56 5.65 6.06 -4.41
N ALA A 57 6.54 5.47 -5.20
CA ALA A 57 7.98 5.52 -4.95
C ALA A 57 8.51 6.96 -4.97
N ILE A 58 8.05 7.78 -5.92
CA ILE A 58 8.43 9.19 -6.03
C ILE A 58 7.99 9.98 -4.79
N ILE A 59 6.76 9.79 -4.31
CA ILE A 59 6.25 10.54 -3.14
C ILE A 59 6.88 10.05 -1.83
N GLU A 60 7.08 8.73 -1.65
CA GLU A 60 7.62 8.19 -0.38
C GLU A 60 9.12 8.42 -0.22
N GLU A 61 9.89 8.35 -1.31
CA GLU A 61 11.37 8.34 -1.27
C GLU A 61 12.02 9.59 -1.85
N GLY A 62 11.30 10.33 -2.70
CA GLY A 62 11.77 11.58 -3.28
C GLY A 62 11.94 12.70 -2.25
N ASP A 63 12.68 13.73 -2.63
CA ASP A 63 12.82 14.93 -1.82
C ASP A 63 11.49 15.67 -1.69
N SER A 64 11.33 16.45 -0.62
CA SER A 64 10.09 17.14 -0.28
C SER A 64 9.60 18.06 -1.40
N GLU A 65 10.53 18.69 -2.14
CA GLU A 65 10.19 19.55 -3.28
C GLU A 65 9.59 18.75 -4.45
N ILE A 66 10.16 17.59 -4.76
CA ILE A 66 9.69 16.68 -5.82
C ILE A 66 8.33 16.10 -5.43
N ALA A 67 8.19 15.65 -4.19
CA ALA A 67 6.94 15.13 -3.67
C ALA A 67 5.82 16.18 -3.75
N ARG A 68 6.09 17.42 -3.32
CA ARG A 68 5.12 18.52 -3.41
C ARG A 68 4.74 18.84 -4.85
N ARG A 69 5.71 18.92 -5.76
CA ARG A 69 5.45 19.13 -7.19
C ARG A 69 4.55 18.04 -7.78
N MET A 70 4.77 16.78 -7.41
CA MET A 70 3.94 15.66 -7.86
C MET A 70 2.53 15.70 -7.26
N GLN A 71 2.38 16.14 -6.00
CA GLN A 71 1.08 16.36 -5.38
C GLN A 71 0.29 17.49 -6.06
N ASP A 72 0.97 18.61 -6.39
CA ASP A 72 0.36 19.72 -7.14
C ASP A 72 -0.13 19.28 -8.51
N LEU A 73 0.69 18.51 -9.25
CA LEU A 73 0.29 17.92 -10.53
C LEU A 73 -0.89 16.95 -10.36
N ALA A 74 -0.93 16.17 -9.28
CA ALA A 74 -2.03 15.26 -9.01
C ALA A 74 -3.36 16.00 -8.79
N LEU A 75 -3.31 17.14 -8.10
CA LEU A 75 -4.46 18.01 -7.92
C LEU A 75 -4.91 18.68 -9.22
N ALA A 76 -3.95 19.15 -10.02
CA ALA A 76 -4.24 19.80 -11.30
C ALA A 76 -4.88 18.85 -12.32
N GLU A 77 -4.38 17.61 -12.40
CA GLU A 77 -4.87 16.61 -13.35
C GLU A 77 -6.08 15.83 -12.81
N ALA A 78 -6.45 16.01 -11.54
CA ALA A 78 -7.46 15.24 -10.80
C ALA A 78 -7.35 13.71 -11.02
N ALA A 79 -6.13 13.23 -11.30
CA ALA A 79 -5.88 11.91 -11.84
C ALA A 79 -5.48 10.95 -10.71
N LEU A 80 -6.46 10.57 -9.89
CA LEU A 80 -6.34 9.40 -9.04
C LEU A 80 -6.89 8.17 -9.78
N PRO A 81 -6.25 7.00 -9.67
CA PRO A 81 -6.75 5.79 -10.30
C PRO A 81 -8.17 5.50 -9.78
N ARG A 82 -9.12 5.39 -10.71
CA ARG A 82 -10.54 5.17 -10.38
C ARG A 82 -10.68 3.89 -9.58
N GLN A 83 -11.38 3.96 -8.44
CA GLN A 83 -11.59 2.83 -7.53
C GLN A 83 -12.50 1.73 -8.11
N GLU A 84 -13.10 1.95 -9.28
CA GLU A 84 -13.96 0.99 -10.00
C GLU A 84 -13.23 -0.29 -10.47
N SER A 85 -11.93 -0.42 -10.20
CA SER A 85 -11.23 -1.67 -10.45
C SER A 85 -11.67 -2.75 -9.46
N ARG A 86 -12.21 -3.86 -9.97
CA ARG A 86 -12.52 -5.09 -9.21
C ARG A 86 -11.30 -5.77 -8.59
N LEU A 87 -10.09 -5.25 -8.83
CA LEU A 87 -8.83 -5.80 -8.33
C LEU A 87 -8.45 -5.16 -6.99
N VAL A 88 -8.48 -5.95 -5.91
CA VAL A 88 -8.10 -5.54 -4.54
C VAL A 88 -6.72 -4.87 -4.47
N ALA A 89 -5.77 -5.34 -5.28
CA ALA A 89 -4.43 -4.77 -5.32
C ALA A 89 -4.41 -3.31 -5.81
N LEU A 90 -5.26 -2.95 -6.78
CA LEU A 90 -5.35 -1.58 -7.27
C LEU A 90 -6.11 -0.69 -6.28
N GLN A 91 -7.11 -1.23 -5.58
CA GLN A 91 -7.78 -0.51 -4.50
C GLN A 91 -6.81 -0.16 -3.37
N HIS A 92 -5.98 -1.12 -2.93
CA HIS A 92 -4.98 -0.86 -1.91
C HIS A 92 -3.97 0.22 -2.36
N LEU A 93 -3.47 0.10 -3.60
CA LEU A 93 -2.55 1.10 -4.17
C LEU A 93 -3.21 2.49 -4.25
N ALA A 94 -4.46 2.57 -4.70
CA ALA A 94 -5.20 3.83 -4.79
C ALA A 94 -5.46 4.46 -3.43
N ARG A 95 -5.85 3.66 -2.42
CA ARG A 95 -6.03 4.12 -1.03
C ARG A 95 -4.72 4.63 -0.43
N HIS A 96 -3.64 3.91 -0.67
CA HIS A 96 -2.31 4.29 -0.19
C HIS A 96 -1.83 5.58 -0.86
N LEU A 97 -2.01 5.69 -2.17
CA LEU A 97 -1.64 6.87 -2.95
C LEU A 97 -2.47 8.09 -2.53
N ALA A 98 -3.77 7.94 -2.31
CA ALA A 98 -4.62 9.01 -1.78
C ALA A 98 -4.13 9.52 -0.42
N GLY A 99 -3.72 8.61 0.47
CA GLY A 99 -3.09 8.96 1.73
C GLY A 99 -1.82 9.79 1.54
N LEU A 100 -0.91 9.31 0.69
CA LEU A 100 0.36 9.99 0.38
C LEU A 100 0.17 11.35 -0.31
N CYS A 101 -0.84 11.50 -1.16
CA CYS A 101 -1.11 12.76 -1.85
C CYS A 101 -1.62 13.85 -0.91
N VAL A 102 -2.28 13.47 0.19
CA VAL A 102 -2.85 14.40 1.16
C VAL A 102 -1.85 14.75 2.26
N THR A 103 -0.93 13.84 2.58
CA THR A 103 0.06 14.06 3.64
C THR A 103 1.03 15.17 3.28
N GLY A 104 1.13 16.18 4.16
CA GLY A 104 2.05 17.30 3.99
C GLY A 104 1.61 18.37 2.98
N HIS A 105 0.39 18.29 2.44
CA HIS A 105 -0.13 19.25 1.46
C HIS A 105 -1.48 19.86 1.87
N GLU A 106 -1.47 21.14 2.23
CA GLU A 106 -2.66 21.86 2.72
C GLU A 106 -3.77 21.94 1.66
N GLY A 107 -3.42 22.20 0.40
CA GLY A 107 -4.40 22.29 -0.69
C GLY A 107 -5.13 20.96 -0.95
N ALA A 108 -4.41 19.84 -0.81
CA ALA A 108 -4.98 18.50 -0.99
C ALA A 108 -5.91 18.14 0.17
N MET A 109 -5.51 18.48 1.40
CA MET A 109 -6.34 18.30 2.59
C MET A 109 -7.61 19.17 2.52
N ALA A 110 -7.51 20.41 2.06
CA ALA A 110 -8.67 21.29 1.89
C ALA A 110 -9.63 20.74 0.82
N ALA A 111 -9.12 20.24 -0.30
CA ALA A 111 -9.94 19.58 -1.31
C ALA A 111 -10.64 18.33 -0.75
N LEU A 112 -9.92 17.49 0.00
CA LEU A 112 -10.47 16.30 0.64
C LEU A 112 -11.62 16.64 1.61
N LYS A 113 -11.43 17.67 2.45
CA LYS A 113 -12.45 18.13 3.40
C LYS A 113 -13.72 18.65 2.72
N ARG A 114 -13.62 19.12 1.47
CA ARG A 114 -14.78 19.56 0.67
C ARG A 114 -15.50 18.42 -0.03
N MET A 115 -14.80 17.33 -0.34
CA MET A 115 -15.38 16.17 -1.03
C MET A 115 -16.03 15.16 -0.09
N LEU A 116 -15.60 15.09 1.17
CA LEU A 116 -16.06 14.09 2.14
C LEU A 116 -17.05 14.66 3.16
N PRO A 117 -18.02 13.86 3.63
CA PRO A 117 -18.93 14.28 4.69
C PRO A 117 -18.17 14.42 6.04
N PRO A 118 -18.58 15.38 6.89
CA PRO A 118 -17.88 15.69 8.14
C PRO A 118 -17.82 14.53 9.12
N GLY A 119 -18.82 13.65 9.12
CA GLY A 119 -18.82 12.44 9.96
C GLY A 119 -17.70 11.48 9.60
N LEU A 120 -17.31 11.39 8.32
CA LEU A 120 -16.23 10.52 7.88
C LEU A 120 -14.84 11.12 8.19
N LEU A 121 -14.73 12.45 8.17
CA LEU A 121 -13.52 13.19 8.54
C LEU A 121 -13.19 13.00 10.03
N ALA A 122 -14.18 12.85 10.90
CA ALA A 122 -13.95 12.59 12.32
C ALA A 122 -13.16 11.29 12.56
N PHE A 123 -13.34 10.27 11.70
CA PHE A 123 -12.59 9.01 11.80
C PHE A 123 -11.15 9.09 11.31
N LEU A 124 -10.80 10.10 10.49
CA LEU A 124 -9.41 10.38 10.12
C LEU A 124 -8.63 10.94 11.30
N GLU A 125 -9.30 11.75 12.13
CA GLU A 125 -8.71 12.39 13.32
C GLU A 125 -8.78 11.49 14.58
N SER A 126 -9.57 10.41 14.54
CA SER A 126 -9.71 9.49 15.66
C SER A 126 -8.47 8.59 15.85
N LYS A 127 -8.21 8.18 17.09
CA LYS A 127 -7.09 7.28 17.46
C LYS A 127 -7.51 5.81 17.53
N GLU A 128 -8.74 5.50 17.15
CA GLU A 128 -9.30 4.14 17.24
C GLU A 128 -8.68 3.22 16.19
N LYS A 129 -8.46 1.96 16.54
CA LYS A 129 -7.96 0.96 15.59
C LYS A 129 -9.15 0.17 15.03
N PRO A 130 -9.21 -0.05 13.70
CA PRO A 130 -10.27 -0.86 13.12
C PRO A 130 -10.17 -2.31 13.60
N PRO A 131 -11.30 -3.03 13.71
CA PRO A 131 -11.30 -4.45 14.02
C PRO A 131 -10.55 -5.25 12.93
N GLU A 132 -9.78 -6.27 13.35
CA GLU A 132 -8.90 -7.06 12.47
C GLU A 132 -9.70 -7.78 11.38
N SER A 133 -9.95 -7.10 10.26
CA SER A 133 -10.69 -7.65 9.11
C SER A 133 -9.88 -7.46 7.83
N GLN A 134 -9.48 -8.61 7.29
CA GLN A 134 -9.15 -8.94 5.89
C GLN A 134 -8.72 -7.76 5.04
N ASN A 135 -7.41 -7.45 4.97
CA ASN A 135 -6.71 -6.88 3.79
C ASN A 135 -5.26 -6.46 4.13
N VAL A 136 -4.62 -7.10 5.10
CA VAL A 136 -3.18 -6.90 5.33
C VAL A 136 -2.43 -7.66 4.25
N ILE A 137 -2.12 -6.98 3.15
CA ILE A 137 -1.17 -7.51 2.16
C ILE A 137 0.15 -7.68 2.90
N ARG A 138 0.62 -8.92 3.02
CA ARG A 138 1.94 -9.20 3.60
C ARG A 138 3.00 -8.61 2.68
N VAL A 139 3.62 -7.52 3.13
CA VAL A 139 4.75 -6.90 2.45
C VAL A 139 5.99 -7.75 2.69
N ARG A 140 6.62 -8.27 1.62
CA ARG A 140 7.82 -9.12 1.71
C ARG A 140 9.07 -8.25 1.69
N ASP A 141 9.80 -8.17 2.80
CA ASP A 141 11.02 -7.36 2.96
C ASP A 141 12.28 -8.16 2.66
N ASN A 142 12.86 -7.89 1.49
CA ASN A 142 14.06 -8.60 1.01
C ASN A 142 15.28 -8.22 1.84
N LEU A 143 15.37 -6.98 2.34
CA LEU A 143 16.40 -6.54 3.27
C LEU A 143 16.33 -7.33 4.58
N GLN A 144 15.14 -7.43 5.18
CA GLN A 144 14.94 -8.21 6.40
C GLN A 144 15.24 -9.70 6.19
N LEU A 145 14.79 -10.27 5.07
CA LEU A 145 15.11 -11.66 4.72
C LEU A 145 16.62 -11.89 4.53
N ALA A 146 17.33 -10.93 3.94
CA ALA A 146 18.79 -10.99 3.80
C ALA A 146 19.50 -10.90 5.17
N PHE A 147 19.05 -10.01 6.06
CA PHE A 147 19.54 -9.93 7.44
C PHE A 147 19.28 -11.23 8.22
N ASP A 148 18.07 -11.77 8.15
CA ASP A 148 17.68 -13.02 8.81
C ASP A 148 18.46 -14.23 8.28
N HIS A 149 18.76 -14.24 6.98
CA HIS A 149 19.59 -15.28 6.39
C HIS A 149 21.05 -15.13 6.82
N SER A 150 21.61 -13.92 6.79
CA SER A 150 23.01 -13.68 7.19
C SER A 150 23.29 -14.07 8.64
N THR A 151 22.38 -13.76 9.57
CA THR A 151 22.49 -14.11 10.99
C THR A 151 22.36 -15.62 11.24
N LYS A 152 21.44 -16.30 10.55
CA LYS A 152 21.30 -17.77 10.61
C LYS A 152 22.48 -18.51 9.97
N THR A 153 23.06 -17.94 8.91
CA THR A 153 24.19 -18.54 8.21
C THR A 153 25.51 -18.25 8.91
N GLN A 154 25.66 -17.17 9.68
CA GLN A 154 26.89 -16.88 10.46
C GLN A 154 27.31 -18.04 11.37
N SER A 155 26.37 -18.76 12.02
CA SER A 155 26.74 -19.88 12.90
C SER A 155 27.23 -21.13 12.15
N LYS A 156 26.79 -21.32 10.90
CA LYS A 156 27.21 -22.44 10.03
C LYS A 156 28.42 -22.08 9.16
N ALA A 157 28.53 -20.81 8.77
CA ALA A 157 29.60 -20.27 7.94
C ALA A 157 30.95 -20.31 8.67
N ALA A 158 31.00 -20.04 9.98
CA ALA A 158 32.25 -20.11 10.75
C ALA A 158 32.95 -21.47 10.65
N HIS A 159 32.17 -22.57 10.61
CA HIS A 159 32.72 -23.92 10.43
C HIS A 159 33.24 -24.12 9.01
N VAL A 160 32.47 -23.74 7.99
CA VAL A 160 32.85 -23.87 6.57
C VAL A 160 34.05 -22.99 6.23
N GLU A 161 34.13 -21.80 6.81
CA GLU A 161 35.21 -20.85 6.58
C GLU A 161 36.54 -21.34 7.18
N HIS A 162 36.51 -22.03 8.33
CA HIS A 162 37.67 -22.72 8.87
C HIS A 162 38.16 -23.85 7.94
N PHE A 163 37.25 -24.64 7.36
CA PHE A 163 37.60 -25.67 6.38
C PHE A 163 38.14 -25.07 5.07
N LEU A 164 37.53 -23.98 4.58
CA LEU A 164 37.97 -23.28 3.38
C LEU A 164 39.33 -22.60 3.56
N GLN A 165 39.62 -22.05 4.74
CA GLN A 165 40.94 -21.49 5.07
C GLN A 165 42.03 -22.58 5.03
N HIS A 166 41.74 -23.75 5.60
CA HIS A 166 42.67 -24.90 5.56
C HIS A 166 42.88 -25.42 4.12
N TRP A 167 41.82 -25.43 3.31
CA TRP A 167 41.91 -25.86 1.91
C TRP A 167 42.60 -24.82 1.02
N LYS A 168 42.34 -23.52 1.24
CA LYS A 168 42.97 -22.41 0.52
C LYS A 168 44.47 -22.32 0.82
N ALA A 169 44.88 -22.58 2.07
CA ALA A 169 46.29 -22.68 2.46
C ALA A 169 47.03 -23.83 1.73
N HIS A 170 46.31 -24.88 1.33
CA HIS A 170 46.88 -26.02 0.62
C HIS A 170 47.00 -25.83 -0.89
N ILE A 171 46.24 -24.91 -1.49
CA ILE A 171 46.15 -24.77 -2.96
C ILE A 171 47.05 -23.66 -3.52
N ASN A 172 47.29 -22.54 -2.81
CA ASN A 172 48.20 -21.49 -3.29
C ASN A 172 48.78 -20.64 -2.13
N PRO A 173 50.04 -20.83 -1.72
CA PRO A 173 50.65 -20.06 -0.63
C PRO A 173 51.11 -18.63 -1.00
N HIS A 174 51.00 -18.19 -2.26
CA HIS A 174 51.59 -16.91 -2.74
C HIS A 174 50.67 -16.02 -3.60
N GLN A 175 49.34 -16.05 -3.41
CA GLN A 175 48.45 -15.06 -4.06
C GLN A 175 47.94 -14.03 -3.06
N ASN A 176 48.43 -12.80 -3.24
CA ASN A 176 48.00 -11.61 -2.51
C ASN A 176 46.63 -11.15 -3.06
N ASP A 177 45.55 -11.72 -2.51
CA ASP A 177 44.15 -11.55 -2.94
C ASP A 177 43.49 -10.24 -2.45
N GLU A 178 44.22 -9.14 -2.32
CA GLU A 178 43.62 -7.87 -1.85
C GLU A 178 42.68 -7.23 -2.89
N LYS A 179 42.75 -7.62 -4.16
CA LYS A 179 42.01 -6.96 -5.26
C LYS A 179 40.70 -7.64 -5.70
N ASN A 180 40.41 -8.85 -5.24
CA ASN A 180 39.27 -9.65 -5.69
C ASN A 180 38.31 -10.06 -4.57
N GLN A 181 38.18 -9.25 -3.51
CA GLN A 181 37.07 -9.44 -2.59
C GLN A 181 35.77 -9.07 -3.31
N PRO A 182 34.81 -10.00 -3.45
CA PRO A 182 33.49 -9.66 -3.96
C PRO A 182 32.91 -8.63 -3.00
N ARG A 183 32.72 -7.39 -3.48
CA ARG A 183 32.05 -6.37 -2.68
C ARG A 183 30.69 -6.96 -2.29
N PRO A 184 30.39 -7.12 -1.00
CA PRO A 184 29.13 -7.69 -0.59
C PRO A 184 28.02 -6.85 -1.24
N ILE A 185 27.00 -7.51 -1.78
CA ILE A 185 25.83 -6.82 -2.35
C ILE A 185 25.15 -6.09 -1.21
N VAL A 186 25.50 -4.82 -1.02
CA VAL A 186 24.92 -3.97 0.01
C VAL A 186 23.58 -3.49 -0.51
N LEU A 187 22.51 -4.05 0.04
CA LEU A 187 21.15 -3.58 -0.23
C LEU A 187 20.95 -2.21 0.42
N ARG A 188 20.41 -1.26 -0.36
CA ARG A 188 20.09 0.08 0.11
C ARG A 188 18.89 0.04 1.07
N LYS A 189 19.02 0.69 2.22
CA LYS A 189 17.87 0.90 3.11
C LYS A 189 16.92 1.95 2.52
N ARG A 190 15.66 1.57 2.38
CA ARG A 190 14.58 2.43 1.90
C ARG A 190 14.40 3.68 2.77
N ARG A 191 14.31 4.86 2.15
CA ARG A 191 14.06 6.14 2.83
C ARG A 191 12.56 6.47 2.74
N GLN A 192 11.77 6.14 3.76
CA GLN A 192 10.38 6.63 3.84
C GLN A 192 10.38 8.01 4.48
N ARG A 193 10.48 9.06 3.66
CA ARG A 193 10.54 10.45 4.15
C ARG A 193 9.16 10.98 4.56
N ILE A 194 8.11 10.50 3.90
CA ILE A 194 6.72 10.88 4.18
C ILE A 194 6.00 9.73 4.88
N LYS A 195 5.49 9.99 6.08
CA LYS A 195 4.62 9.08 6.83
C LYS A 195 3.28 9.75 7.07
N SER A 196 2.20 9.01 6.87
CA SER A 196 0.86 9.52 7.13
C SER A 196 0.59 9.64 8.63
N GLU A 197 0.32 10.85 9.11
CA GLU A 197 -0.03 11.14 10.50
C GLU A 197 -1.50 10.80 10.83
N VAL A 198 -2.32 10.62 9.79
CA VAL A 198 -3.79 10.49 9.87
C VAL A 198 -4.22 9.03 9.86
N ASN A 199 -5.34 8.71 10.53
CA ASN A 199 -5.86 7.35 10.68
C ASN A 199 -6.64 6.87 9.44
N TRP A 200 -5.91 6.62 8.35
CA TRP A 200 -6.45 6.04 7.13
C TRP A 200 -7.10 4.65 7.30
N PRO A 201 -6.57 3.73 8.13
CA PRO A 201 -7.18 2.41 8.31
C PRO A 201 -8.62 2.48 8.84
N MET A 202 -8.88 3.31 9.86
CA MET A 202 -10.21 3.47 10.43
C MET A 202 -11.16 4.15 9.45
N PHE A 203 -10.68 5.16 8.74
CA PHE A 203 -11.43 5.83 7.68
C PHE A 203 -11.92 4.85 6.62
N TYR A 204 -11.04 3.99 6.11
CA TYR A 204 -11.42 3.03 5.07
C TYR A 204 -12.35 1.94 5.58
N TYR A 205 -12.20 1.51 6.84
CA TYR A 205 -13.14 0.58 7.47
C TYR A 205 -14.55 1.17 7.46
N GLN A 206 -14.71 2.38 8.02
CA GLN A 206 -16.01 3.04 8.10
C GLN A 206 -16.56 3.40 6.72
N PHE A 207 -15.71 3.72 5.74
CA PHE A 207 -16.14 4.01 4.37
C PHE A 207 -16.81 2.81 3.68
N HIS A 208 -16.45 1.58 4.05
CA HIS A 208 -17.04 0.37 3.50
C HIS A 208 -18.31 -0.09 4.23
N GLU A 209 -18.59 0.45 5.42
CA GLU A 209 -19.81 0.18 6.16
C GLU A 209 -21.03 0.87 5.54
N ASP A 210 -22.16 0.15 5.53
CA ASP A 210 -23.43 0.65 5.00
C ASP A 210 -24.15 1.47 6.06
N HIS A 211 -23.88 2.79 6.10
CA HIS A 211 -24.50 3.73 7.05
C HIS A 211 -26.01 3.93 6.83
N ALA A 212 -26.58 3.36 5.77
CA ALA A 212 -28.02 3.42 5.50
C ALA A 212 -28.80 2.29 6.17
N ARG A 213 -28.12 1.28 6.75
CA ARG A 213 -28.82 0.20 7.48
C ARG A 213 -29.15 0.67 8.89
N PRO A 214 -30.43 0.64 9.30
CA PRO A 214 -30.74 0.78 10.71
C PRO A 214 -30.04 -0.34 11.49
N PRO A 215 -29.50 -0.06 12.69
CA PRO A 215 -28.90 -1.11 13.52
C PRO A 215 -29.98 -2.17 13.73
N VAL A 216 -29.76 -3.37 13.20
CA VAL A 216 -30.63 -4.50 13.45
C VAL A 216 -30.66 -4.68 14.97
N PRO A 217 -31.82 -4.55 15.63
CA PRO A 217 -31.89 -4.87 17.04
C PRO A 217 -31.63 -6.37 17.12
N THR A 218 -30.42 -6.74 17.50
CA THR A 218 -30.13 -8.08 18.00
C THR A 218 -30.94 -8.22 19.28
N CYS A 219 -32.16 -8.71 19.13
CA CYS A 219 -32.94 -9.19 20.26
C CYS A 219 -32.15 -10.38 20.80
N ASN A 220 -31.37 -10.12 21.85
CA ASN A 220 -30.66 -11.12 22.61
C ASN A 220 -31.62 -12.26 22.93
N GLN A 221 -31.29 -13.46 22.44
CA GLN A 221 -31.86 -14.70 22.94
C GLN A 221 -31.39 -14.89 24.38
N SER A 222 -32.02 -14.17 25.30
CA SER A 222 -32.03 -14.45 26.73
C SER A 222 -33.49 -14.44 27.15
N GLY A 223 -34.20 -15.50 26.79
CA GLY A 223 -35.60 -15.69 27.10
C GLY A 223 -35.88 -17.18 27.16
N ASN A 224 -35.54 -17.76 28.31
CA ASN A 224 -35.96 -19.09 28.70
C ASN A 224 -37.46 -19.26 28.44
N ALA A 225 -37.79 -20.43 27.89
CA ALA A 225 -39.13 -20.86 27.55
C ALA A 225 -40.13 -20.62 28.69
N LEU A 226 -41.16 -19.82 28.40
CA LEU A 226 -42.46 -19.99 29.02
C LEU A 226 -43.50 -20.09 27.90
N SER A 227 -43.94 -21.33 27.73
CA SER A 227 -45.07 -21.80 26.95
C SER A 227 -46.35 -21.03 27.28
N VAL A 228 -46.98 -20.41 26.28
CA VAL A 228 -48.44 -20.23 26.24
C VAL A 228 -48.93 -20.41 24.81
N SER A 229 -49.69 -21.48 24.62
CA SER A 229 -50.49 -21.79 23.44
C SER A 229 -51.61 -20.77 23.24
N ALA A 230 -51.89 -20.40 21.97
CA ALA A 230 -53.25 -20.34 21.41
C ALA A 230 -53.25 -19.70 20.01
N GLY A 231 -54.00 -20.32 19.09
CA GLY A 231 -54.76 -19.57 18.08
C GLY A 231 -54.33 -19.76 16.62
N ASP A 232 -54.82 -20.84 16.01
CA ASP A 232 -55.02 -20.98 14.56
C ASP A 232 -55.80 -19.77 13.98
N GLY A 233 -55.37 -19.26 12.83
CA GLY A 233 -56.11 -18.30 12.02
C GLY A 233 -55.38 -17.92 10.72
N PRO A 234 -56.04 -17.90 9.54
CA PRO A 234 -55.39 -18.22 8.28
C PRO A 234 -54.96 -17.00 7.44
N GLY A 235 -53.88 -17.21 6.67
CA GLY A 235 -53.71 -16.69 5.30
C GLY A 235 -53.74 -15.18 5.08
N VAL A 236 -52.56 -14.54 5.03
CA VAL A 236 -52.36 -13.32 4.25
C VAL A 236 -51.17 -13.52 3.33
N ARG A 237 -51.48 -13.63 2.04
CA ARG A 237 -50.54 -13.62 0.92
C ARG A 237 -49.73 -12.33 0.94
N THR A 238 -48.41 -12.48 0.84
CA THR A 238 -47.50 -11.42 0.42
C THR A 238 -47.87 -10.96 -1.00
N PRO A 239 -48.00 -9.65 -1.28
CA PRO A 239 -47.96 -9.17 -2.65
C PRO A 239 -46.51 -9.02 -3.07
N SER A 240 -46.19 -9.75 -4.13
CA SER A 240 -44.96 -9.66 -4.89
C SER A 240 -44.82 -8.27 -5.51
N ARG A 241 -43.62 -7.73 -5.33
CA ARG A 241 -42.93 -6.67 -6.05
C ARG A 241 -43.35 -6.53 -7.53
N ARG A 242 -44.35 -5.68 -7.80
CA ARG A 242 -44.56 -4.95 -9.07
C ARG A 242 -45.75 -4.05 -8.83
N ASP A 243 -45.49 -2.75 -8.66
CA ASP A 243 -46.36 -1.62 -9.01
C ASP A 243 -45.79 -0.36 -8.36
N TRP A 244 -44.99 0.38 -9.15
CA TRP A 244 -44.74 1.79 -8.91
C TRP A 244 -45.06 2.52 -10.21
N PRO A 245 -46.14 3.32 -10.26
CA PRO A 245 -46.22 4.47 -11.13
C PRO A 245 -46.09 5.73 -10.27
N PHE A 246 -45.09 6.56 -10.57
CA PHE A 246 -45.14 7.97 -10.19
C PHE A 246 -45.14 8.81 -11.46
N GLN A 247 -46.18 9.64 -11.53
CA GLN A 247 -46.28 10.87 -12.31
C GLN A 247 -45.15 11.84 -11.94
#